data_AF-A0A832MGI9-F1
#
_entry.id   AF-A0A832MGI9-F1
#
_cell.length_a   1.000
_cell.length_b   1.000
_cell.length_c   1.000
_cell.angle_alpha   90.00
_cell.angle_beta   90.00
_cell.angle_gamma   90.00
#
_symmetry.space_group_name_H-M   'P 1'
#
loop_
_entity.id
_entity.type
_entity.pdbx_description
1 polymer ?
#
loop_
_entity_poly.entity_id
_entity_poly.type
_entity_poly.pdbx_seq_one_letter_code
_entity_poly.pdbx_strand_id
1 'polypeptide(L)'
;MKRLLHSLLLLAIVNTLDAAVFQFSVAVTTARETNRAWLWIPPSAPQVRGVVMAGMTLMEREFVKDETIRRACADEHLALVFLNCGLSSPDLPQVLAELASVSGYDELARAPLFFVGHLAGGPQAKACAIKFADRCFGVVQYRGGVPGGSNSVPPGIPALMMLGSCATIPGARHGKADVTSSPPFAPWTSAISAVSSLNQVPDISRGPNGTPISLLSSSARRRRRASRQRVSCAPLITAAAG
;
A
#
# COMPACT_ATOMS: atom_id res chain seq x y z
N MET A 1 -8.41 22.75 -59.77
CA MET A 1 -9.29 21.86 -58.99
C MET A 1 -8.65 20.54 -58.52
N LYS A 2 -7.55 20.02 -59.10
CA LYS A 2 -6.93 18.73 -58.67
C LYS A 2 -5.94 18.84 -57.48
N ARG A 3 -5.55 20.05 -57.08
CA ARG A 3 -4.57 20.29 -56.00
C ARG A 3 -5.20 20.44 -54.60
N LEU A 4 -6.52 20.62 -54.52
CA LEU A 4 -7.25 20.73 -53.25
C LEU A 4 -7.71 19.36 -52.71
N LEU A 5 -7.71 18.31 -53.54
CA LEU A 5 -8.11 16.97 -53.13
C LEU A 5 -7.00 16.18 -52.38
N HIS A 6 -5.74 16.63 -52.49
CA HIS A 6 -4.60 15.96 -51.84
C HIS A 6 -4.33 16.47 -50.42
N SER A 7 -4.83 17.65 -50.07
CA SER A 7 -4.70 18.19 -48.70
C SER A 7 -5.77 17.67 -47.73
N LEU A 8 -6.85 17.06 -48.23
CA LEU A 8 -7.90 16.48 -47.38
C LEU A 8 -7.68 14.97 -47.10
N LEU A 9 -6.79 14.29 -47.83
CA LEU A 9 -6.50 12.86 -47.66
C LEU A 9 -5.35 12.58 -46.67
N LEU A 10 -4.67 13.62 -46.18
CA LEU A 10 -3.57 13.50 -45.22
C LEU A 10 -3.98 13.71 -43.74
N LEU A 11 -5.29 13.85 -43.47
CA LEU A 11 -5.84 14.14 -42.13
C LEU A 11 -6.71 13.00 -41.57
N ALA A 12 -6.35 11.75 -41.83
CA ALA A 12 -7.07 10.60 -41.26
C ALA A 12 -6.19 9.37 -41.01
N ILE A 13 -4.93 9.56 -40.63
CA ILE A 13 -4.16 8.50 -39.96
C ILE A 13 -4.27 8.75 -38.46
N VAL A 14 -5.47 8.55 -37.91
CA VAL A 14 -5.61 8.34 -36.47
C VAL A 14 -5.04 6.95 -36.23
N ASN A 15 -3.75 6.89 -35.92
CA ASN A 15 -3.14 5.67 -35.41
C ASN A 15 -3.84 5.32 -34.09
N THR A 16 -4.85 4.47 -34.13
CA THR A 16 -5.20 3.65 -32.96
C THR A 16 -4.08 2.63 -32.79
N LEU A 17 -2.94 3.10 -32.27
CA LEU A 17 -1.99 2.24 -31.62
C LEU A 17 -2.74 1.65 -30.43
N ASP A 18 -2.97 0.34 -30.45
CA ASP A 18 -3.32 -0.41 -29.24
C ASP A 18 -2.15 -0.19 -28.27
N ALA A 19 -2.28 0.82 -27.42
CA ALA A 19 -1.19 1.28 -26.60
C ALA A 19 -0.83 0.14 -25.65
N ALA A 20 0.45 -0.26 -25.66
CA ALA A 20 0.95 -1.22 -24.69
C ALA A 20 0.49 -0.80 -23.30
N VAL A 21 -0.31 -1.67 -22.67
CA VAL A 21 -1.02 -1.40 -21.41
C VAL A 21 -0.04 -1.01 -20.29
N PHE A 22 1.23 -1.39 -20.41
CA PHE A 22 2.35 -1.00 -19.55
C PHE A 22 3.47 -0.40 -20.41
N GLN A 23 4.13 0.66 -19.92
CA GLN A 23 5.18 1.36 -20.66
C GLN A 23 6.57 0.78 -20.43
N PHE A 24 6.81 0.20 -19.24
CA PHE A 24 8.13 -0.30 -18.85
C PHE A 24 8.04 -1.71 -18.27
N SER A 25 9.13 -2.45 -18.35
CA SER A 25 9.24 -3.75 -17.69
C SER A 25 10.69 -4.08 -17.35
N VAL A 26 10.88 -4.86 -16.28
CA VAL A 26 12.19 -5.38 -15.86
C VAL A 26 12.09 -6.87 -15.56
N ALA A 27 13.20 -7.59 -15.75
CA ALA A 27 13.29 -8.99 -15.32
C ALA A 27 13.33 -9.04 -13.79
N VAL A 28 12.72 -10.07 -13.21
CA VAL A 28 12.65 -10.26 -11.75
C VAL A 28 13.19 -11.64 -11.43
N THR A 29 14.39 -11.72 -10.89
CA THR A 29 14.96 -13.00 -10.49
C THR A 29 14.35 -13.48 -9.18
N THR A 30 13.76 -14.67 -9.18
CA THR A 30 13.28 -15.34 -7.96
C THR A 30 14.07 -16.63 -7.76
N ALA A 31 13.93 -17.27 -6.60
CA ALA A 31 14.64 -18.51 -6.30
C ALA A 31 14.35 -19.67 -7.27
N ARG A 32 13.20 -19.63 -7.98
CA ARG A 32 12.74 -20.72 -8.85
C ARG A 32 12.90 -20.42 -10.33
N GLU A 33 12.68 -19.16 -10.73
CA GLU A 33 12.63 -18.77 -12.14
C GLU A 33 12.82 -17.25 -12.34
N THR A 34 13.05 -16.87 -13.59
CA THR A 34 13.07 -15.48 -14.03
C THR A 34 11.64 -15.03 -14.34
N ASN A 35 11.14 -14.15 -13.50
CA ASN A 35 9.86 -13.47 -13.61
C ASN A 35 10.02 -12.10 -14.27
N ARG A 36 8.95 -11.32 -14.30
CA ARG A 36 8.89 -9.97 -14.87
C ARG A 36 7.96 -9.08 -14.08
N ALA A 37 8.39 -7.84 -13.92
CA ALA A 37 7.56 -6.75 -13.44
C ALA A 37 7.23 -5.82 -14.61
N TRP A 38 6.00 -5.34 -14.66
CA TRP A 38 5.55 -4.32 -15.59
C TRP A 38 5.10 -3.10 -14.81
N LEU A 39 5.39 -1.93 -15.37
CA LEU A 39 5.09 -0.63 -14.78
C LEU A 39 4.21 0.15 -15.73
N TRP A 40 3.11 0.65 -15.18
CA TRP A 40 2.24 1.62 -15.80
C TRP A 40 2.30 2.92 -15.00
N ILE A 41 2.53 4.02 -15.70
CA ILE A 41 2.48 5.38 -15.14
C ILE A 41 1.40 6.14 -15.90
N PRO A 42 0.51 6.88 -15.21
CA PRO A 42 -0.45 7.75 -15.88
C PRO A 42 0.27 8.76 -16.79
N PRO A 43 -0.10 8.90 -18.07
CA PRO A 43 0.56 9.85 -18.97
C PRO A 43 0.46 11.32 -18.52
N SER A 44 -0.52 11.64 -17.70
CA SER A 44 -0.74 12.97 -17.12
C SER A 44 0.11 13.25 -15.88
N ALA A 45 0.77 12.25 -15.29
CA ALA A 45 1.49 12.40 -14.03
C ALA A 45 2.89 12.98 -14.29
N PRO A 46 3.18 14.23 -13.85
CA PRO A 46 4.54 14.78 -13.94
C PRO A 46 5.49 14.15 -12.92
N GLN A 47 4.94 13.53 -11.88
CA GLN A 47 5.67 12.81 -10.82
C GLN A 47 4.76 11.71 -10.24
N VAL A 48 5.36 10.62 -9.77
CA VAL A 48 4.65 9.52 -9.11
C VAL A 48 4.50 9.79 -7.61
N ARG A 49 3.26 9.89 -7.13
CA ARG A 49 2.96 10.14 -5.70
C ARG A 49 2.87 8.86 -4.86
N GLY A 50 2.77 7.70 -5.51
CA GLY A 50 2.65 6.41 -4.85
C GLY A 50 2.60 5.27 -5.86
N VAL A 51 2.80 4.05 -5.39
CA VAL A 51 2.82 2.85 -6.23
C VAL A 51 1.85 1.82 -5.68
N VAL A 52 0.94 1.37 -6.54
CA VAL A 52 0.06 0.24 -6.28
C VAL A 52 0.75 -1.03 -6.79
N MET A 53 1.06 -1.92 -5.87
CA MET A 53 1.82 -3.16 -6.06
C MET A 53 0.87 -4.36 -6.09
N ALA A 54 0.93 -5.14 -7.18
CA ALA A 54 0.10 -6.32 -7.36
C ALA A 54 0.94 -7.50 -7.88
N GLY A 55 0.98 -8.60 -7.13
CA GLY A 55 1.68 -9.84 -7.53
C GLY A 55 0.69 -10.88 -8.02
N MET A 56 1.02 -11.59 -9.10
CA MET A 56 0.17 -12.59 -9.71
C MET A 56 -0.19 -13.70 -8.71
N THR A 57 -1.47 -13.75 -8.35
CA THR A 57 -2.09 -14.94 -7.78
C THR A 57 -3.27 -15.36 -8.64
N LEU A 58 -4.21 -14.43 -8.88
CA LEU A 58 -5.44 -14.70 -9.62
C LEU A 58 -5.98 -13.42 -10.29
N MET A 59 -6.50 -12.47 -9.51
CA MET A 59 -7.25 -11.31 -10.02
C MET A 59 -6.37 -10.07 -10.24
N GLU A 60 -5.15 -10.06 -9.67
CA GLU A 60 -4.24 -8.92 -9.68
C GLU A 60 -3.93 -8.43 -11.10
N ARG A 61 -3.85 -9.34 -12.08
CA ARG A 61 -3.63 -9.00 -13.48
C ARG A 61 -4.77 -8.18 -14.08
N GLU A 62 -6.02 -8.48 -13.71
CA GLU A 62 -7.18 -7.75 -14.22
C GLU A 62 -7.38 -6.45 -13.43
N PHE A 63 -7.08 -6.45 -12.12
CA PHE A 63 -7.09 -5.25 -11.28
C PHE A 63 -6.24 -4.12 -11.86
N VAL A 64 -5.00 -4.40 -12.27
CA VAL A 64 -4.08 -3.38 -12.82
C VAL A 64 -4.42 -2.92 -14.25
N LYS A 65 -5.38 -3.58 -14.90
CA LYS A 65 -5.86 -3.24 -16.26
C LYS A 65 -7.21 -2.54 -16.26
N ASP A 66 -7.98 -2.69 -15.18
CA ASP A 66 -9.30 -2.10 -15.05
C ASP A 66 -9.24 -0.58 -15.26
N GLU A 67 -10.12 -0.09 -16.13
CA GLU A 67 -10.14 1.31 -16.53
C GLU A 67 -10.51 2.23 -15.36
N THR A 68 -11.40 1.79 -14.46
CA THR A 68 -11.81 2.62 -13.31
C THR A 68 -10.68 2.74 -12.30
N ILE A 69 -9.95 1.65 -12.05
CA ILE A 69 -8.75 1.65 -11.22
C ILE A 69 -7.68 2.56 -11.83
N ARG A 70 -7.42 2.43 -13.13
CA ARG A 70 -6.44 3.27 -13.83
C ARG A 70 -6.81 4.75 -13.81
N ARG A 71 -8.09 5.08 -14.00
CA ARG A 71 -8.57 6.46 -13.87
C ARG A 71 -8.33 7.00 -12.47
N ALA A 72 -8.70 6.25 -11.43
CA ALA A 72 -8.45 6.67 -10.05
C ALA A 72 -6.94 6.82 -9.73
N CYS A 73 -6.10 5.94 -10.29
CA CYS A 73 -4.65 6.08 -10.19
C CYS A 73 -4.13 7.30 -10.95
N ALA A 74 -4.69 7.61 -12.12
CA ALA A 74 -4.33 8.79 -12.90
C ALA A 74 -4.69 10.09 -12.17
N ASP A 75 -5.88 10.16 -11.56
CA ASP A 75 -6.35 11.32 -10.81
C ASP A 75 -5.43 11.65 -9.62
N GLU A 76 -4.81 10.63 -9.01
CA GLU A 76 -3.92 10.79 -7.85
C GLU A 76 -2.42 10.69 -8.17
N HIS A 77 -2.05 10.54 -9.44
CA HIS A 77 -0.67 10.30 -9.92
C HIS A 77 0.00 9.06 -9.29
N LEU A 78 -0.73 7.95 -9.23
CA LEU A 78 -0.25 6.67 -8.73
C LEU A 78 0.21 5.77 -9.88
N ALA A 79 1.39 5.18 -9.73
CA ALA A 79 1.89 4.15 -10.64
C ALA A 79 1.30 2.78 -10.28
N LEU A 80 1.13 1.91 -11.27
CA LEU A 80 0.75 0.51 -11.09
C LEU A 80 1.93 -0.39 -11.45
N VAL A 81 2.34 -1.24 -10.51
CA VAL A 81 3.34 -2.27 -10.74
C VAL A 81 2.69 -3.64 -10.62
N PHE A 82 2.82 -4.42 -11.69
CA PHE A 82 2.34 -5.79 -11.76
C PHE A 82 3.51 -6.76 -11.87
N LEU A 83 3.54 -7.80 -11.04
CA LEU A 83 4.53 -8.87 -11.12
C LEU A 83 3.84 -10.16 -11.56
N ASN A 84 4.41 -10.93 -12.50
CA ASN A 84 3.88 -12.26 -12.83
C ASN A 84 4.22 -13.35 -11.79
N CYS A 85 4.71 -12.95 -10.62
CA CYS A 85 4.91 -13.81 -9.46
C CYS A 85 4.24 -13.19 -8.22
N GLY A 86 4.15 -13.97 -7.15
CA GLY A 86 3.63 -13.50 -5.87
C GLY A 86 4.50 -12.39 -5.25
N LEU A 87 3.88 -11.49 -4.48
CA LEU A 87 4.54 -10.36 -3.82
C LEU A 87 5.63 -10.79 -2.83
N SER A 88 5.58 -12.01 -2.31
CA SER A 88 6.58 -12.53 -1.37
C SER A 88 7.84 -13.09 -2.06
N SER A 89 7.82 -13.28 -3.37
CA SER A 89 8.91 -13.98 -4.09
C SER A 89 10.13 -13.09 -4.39
N PRO A 90 9.98 -11.81 -4.81
CA PRO A 90 11.11 -10.97 -5.17
C PRO A 90 11.49 -9.93 -4.10
N ASP A 91 12.67 -9.33 -4.27
CA ASP A 91 13.07 -8.16 -3.50
C ASP A 91 12.44 -6.88 -4.08
N LEU A 92 11.29 -6.47 -3.52
CA LEU A 92 10.52 -5.32 -4.03
C LEU A 92 11.31 -4.01 -4.10
N PRO A 93 12.15 -3.62 -3.12
CA PRO A 93 13.07 -2.50 -3.23
C PRO A 93 13.95 -2.53 -4.49
N GLN A 94 14.55 -3.68 -4.80
CA GLN A 94 15.38 -3.83 -6.00
C GLN A 94 14.53 -3.67 -7.26
N VAL A 95 13.37 -4.33 -7.33
CA VAL A 95 12.46 -4.22 -8.48
C VAL A 95 12.04 -2.77 -8.72
N LEU A 96 11.70 -2.02 -7.67
CA LEU A 96 11.32 -0.61 -7.77
C LEU A 96 12.51 0.28 -8.20
N ALA A 97 13.73 -0.01 -7.75
CA ALA A 97 14.92 0.73 -8.18
C ALA A 97 15.25 0.48 -9.66
N GLU A 98 15.13 -0.76 -10.13
CA GLU A 98 15.32 -1.10 -11.54
C GLU A 98 14.23 -0.45 -12.42
N LEU A 99 12.98 -0.46 -11.97
CA LEU A 99 11.88 0.23 -12.64
C LEU A 99 12.07 1.75 -12.67
N ALA A 100 12.58 2.36 -11.60
CA ALA A 100 12.96 3.76 -11.56
C ALA A 100 14.00 4.08 -12.65
N SER A 101 15.07 3.28 -12.71
CA SER A 101 16.16 3.43 -13.68
C SER A 101 15.68 3.37 -15.13
N VAL A 102 14.82 2.39 -15.49
CA VAL A 102 14.35 2.26 -16.88
C VAL A 102 13.25 3.25 -17.28
N SER A 103 12.53 3.81 -16.30
CA SER A 103 11.42 4.74 -16.56
C SER A 103 11.80 6.21 -16.45
N GLY A 104 12.90 6.53 -15.76
CA GLY A 104 13.30 7.90 -15.44
C GLY A 104 12.55 8.52 -14.25
N TYR A 105 11.73 7.74 -13.54
CA TYR A 105 11.00 8.18 -12.34
C TYR A 105 11.71 7.70 -11.07
N ASP A 106 12.74 8.43 -10.65
CA ASP A 106 13.59 8.12 -9.48
C ASP A 106 12.78 7.97 -8.18
N GLU A 107 11.65 8.66 -8.07
CA GLU A 107 10.77 8.61 -6.91
C GLU A 107 10.17 7.22 -6.66
N LEU A 108 10.09 6.33 -7.66
CA LEU A 108 9.55 4.97 -7.49
C LEU A 108 10.29 4.19 -6.38
N ALA A 109 11.59 4.42 -6.21
CA ALA A 109 12.39 3.79 -5.18
C ALA A 109 11.97 4.20 -3.76
N ARG A 110 11.29 5.34 -3.58
CA ARG A 110 10.94 5.94 -2.27
C ARG A 110 9.46 6.26 -2.07
N ALA A 111 8.65 6.23 -3.13
CA ALA A 111 7.24 6.57 -3.11
C ALA A 111 6.41 5.68 -2.16
N PRO A 112 5.35 6.21 -1.54
CA PRO A 112 4.39 5.42 -0.76
C PRO A 112 3.88 4.18 -1.53
N LEU A 113 3.64 3.08 -0.83
CA LEU A 113 3.24 1.79 -1.40
C LEU A 113 1.84 1.37 -0.95
N PHE A 114 1.09 0.80 -1.88
CA PHE A 114 -0.21 0.20 -1.63
C PHE A 114 -0.22 -1.22 -2.17
N PHE A 115 -0.71 -2.18 -1.39
CA PHE A 115 -0.64 -3.60 -1.78
C PHE A 115 -2.00 -4.18 -2.11
N VAL A 116 -2.07 -4.99 -3.15
CA VAL A 116 -3.28 -5.70 -3.56
C VAL A 116 -3.01 -7.20 -3.57
N GLY A 117 -3.94 -7.97 -2.99
CA GLY A 117 -3.84 -9.42 -2.99
C GLY A 117 -5.19 -10.13 -2.97
N HIS A 118 -5.30 -11.21 -3.74
CA HIS A 118 -6.47 -12.07 -3.84
C HIS A 118 -6.14 -13.49 -3.33
N LEU A 119 -7.01 -14.07 -2.51
CA LEU A 119 -6.81 -15.43 -1.95
C LEU A 119 -5.42 -15.57 -1.30
N ALA A 120 -4.54 -16.44 -1.82
CA ALA A 120 -3.19 -16.63 -1.32
C ALA A 120 -2.28 -15.40 -1.50
N GLY A 121 -2.66 -14.46 -2.36
CA GLY A 121 -2.01 -13.15 -2.50
C GLY A 121 -2.38 -12.18 -1.38
N GLY A 122 -3.53 -12.36 -0.71
CA GLY A 122 -3.96 -11.52 0.40
C GLY A 122 -3.00 -11.51 1.58
N PRO A 123 -2.60 -12.68 2.13
CA PRO A 123 -1.59 -12.75 3.19
C PRO A 123 -0.24 -12.18 2.75
N GLN A 124 0.14 -12.31 1.48
CA GLN A 124 1.36 -11.71 0.95
C GLN A 124 1.28 -10.18 0.92
N ALA A 125 0.18 -9.62 0.41
CA ALA A 125 -0.08 -8.19 0.41
C ALA A 125 -0.08 -7.62 1.84
N LYS A 126 -0.69 -8.33 2.80
CA LYS A 126 -0.65 -7.97 4.22
C LYS A 126 0.78 -8.02 4.79
N ALA A 127 1.53 -9.07 4.49
CA ALA A 127 2.92 -9.18 4.94
C ALA A 127 3.78 -8.04 4.38
N CYS A 128 3.58 -7.65 3.11
CA CYS A 128 4.21 -6.48 2.52
C CYS A 128 3.78 -5.18 3.21
N ALA A 129 2.49 -4.98 3.47
CA ALA A 129 2.00 -3.80 4.19
C ALA A 129 2.63 -3.65 5.58
N ILE A 130 2.83 -4.76 6.29
CA ILE A 130 3.56 -4.79 7.57
C ILE A 130 5.05 -4.47 7.37
N LYS A 131 5.70 -5.13 6.39
CA LYS A 131 7.14 -4.98 6.11
C LYS A 131 7.49 -3.55 5.70
N PHE A 132 6.62 -2.89 4.95
CA PHE A 132 6.80 -1.53 4.41
C PHE A 132 5.93 -0.50 5.15
N ALA A 133 5.64 -0.74 6.43
CA ALA A 133 4.69 0.08 7.19
C ALA A 133 5.06 1.57 7.26
N ASP A 134 6.35 1.91 7.18
CA ASP A 134 6.88 3.27 7.18
C ASP A 134 6.46 4.09 5.94
N ARG A 135 6.13 3.40 4.84
CA ARG A 135 5.71 4.02 3.58
C ARG A 135 4.46 3.36 2.99
N CYS A 136 3.73 2.56 3.75
CA CYS A 136 2.52 1.92 3.26
C CYS A 136 1.31 2.83 3.49
N PHE A 137 0.59 3.14 2.42
CA PHE A 137 -0.61 3.99 2.51
C PHE A 137 -1.92 3.21 2.36
N GLY A 138 -1.85 1.88 2.18
CA GLY A 138 -3.04 1.03 2.24
C GLY A 138 -2.84 -0.39 1.73
N VAL A 139 -3.84 -1.23 1.98
CA VAL A 139 -3.88 -2.61 1.49
C VAL A 139 -5.30 -3.04 1.12
N VAL A 140 -5.44 -3.77 0.02
CA VAL A 140 -6.69 -4.41 -0.40
C VAL A 140 -6.53 -5.91 -0.39
N GLN A 141 -7.45 -6.60 0.29
CA GLN A 141 -7.51 -8.05 0.35
C GLN A 141 -8.84 -8.55 -0.23
N TYR A 142 -8.78 -9.21 -1.38
CA TYR A 142 -9.92 -9.88 -2.00
C TYR A 142 -9.96 -11.34 -1.55
N ARG A 143 -10.94 -11.74 -0.73
CA ARG A 143 -11.01 -13.11 -0.17
C ARG A 143 -9.66 -13.62 0.40
N GLY A 144 -8.86 -12.71 0.92
CA GLY A 144 -7.43 -12.93 1.20
C GLY A 144 -7.09 -13.05 2.69
N GLY A 145 -8.10 -13.19 3.54
CA GLY A 145 -7.95 -13.12 4.99
C GLY A 145 -8.19 -11.72 5.56
N VAL A 146 -8.29 -11.65 6.88
CA VAL A 146 -8.67 -10.43 7.60
C VAL A 146 -7.45 -9.53 7.89
N PRO A 147 -7.64 -8.20 7.95
CA PRO A 147 -6.58 -7.26 8.33
C PRO A 147 -6.02 -7.48 9.74
N GLY A 148 -6.85 -8.01 10.65
CA GLY A 148 -6.48 -8.27 12.05
C GLY A 148 -5.83 -9.64 12.29
N GLY A 149 -5.70 -10.00 13.58
CA GLY A 149 -5.14 -11.27 14.05
C GLY A 149 -3.76 -11.12 14.70
N SER A 150 -3.03 -12.22 14.87
CA SER A 150 -1.67 -12.23 15.44
C SER A 150 -0.67 -11.41 14.62
N ASN A 151 -0.83 -11.40 13.29
CA ASN A 151 -0.12 -10.50 12.37
C ASN A 151 -1.12 -9.50 11.77
N SER A 152 -1.40 -8.45 12.53
CA SER A 152 -2.32 -7.38 12.14
C SER A 152 -1.63 -6.30 11.30
N VAL A 153 -2.37 -5.71 10.37
CA VAL A 153 -1.95 -4.48 9.70
C VAL A 153 -1.75 -3.37 10.77
N PRO A 154 -0.61 -2.66 10.77
CA PRO A 154 -0.32 -1.62 11.74
C PRO A 154 -1.38 -0.50 11.77
N PRO A 155 -1.63 0.12 12.93
CA PRO A 155 -2.47 1.31 13.01
C PRO A 155 -1.98 2.40 12.05
N GLY A 156 -2.92 3.09 11.40
CA GLY A 156 -2.63 4.15 10.42
C GLY A 156 -2.60 3.69 8.96
N ILE A 157 -2.55 2.38 8.70
CA ILE A 157 -2.64 1.84 7.33
C ILE A 157 -4.09 1.42 7.05
N PRO A 158 -4.82 2.12 6.15
CA PRO A 158 -6.18 1.75 5.82
C PRO A 158 -6.21 0.40 5.10
N ALA A 159 -7.11 -0.49 5.52
CA ALA A 159 -7.27 -1.82 4.95
C ALA A 159 -8.69 -2.01 4.43
N LEU A 160 -8.82 -2.32 3.14
CA LEU A 160 -10.08 -2.73 2.52
C LEU A 160 -10.10 -4.25 2.37
N MET A 161 -11.16 -4.88 2.82
CA MET A 161 -11.36 -6.32 2.69
C MET A 161 -12.65 -6.59 1.93
N MET A 162 -12.56 -7.38 0.86
CA MET A 162 -13.74 -7.90 0.16
C MET A 162 -14.00 -9.34 0.55
N LEU A 163 -15.15 -9.55 1.17
CA LEU A 163 -15.67 -10.85 1.55
C LEU A 163 -16.65 -11.34 0.50
N GLY A 164 -16.55 -12.61 0.13
CA GLY A 164 -17.58 -13.26 -0.67
C GLY A 164 -18.67 -13.84 0.23
N SER A 165 -19.94 -13.57 -0.07
CA SER A 165 -21.10 -14.07 0.69
C SER A 165 -21.29 -15.59 0.64
N CYS A 166 -20.65 -16.29 -0.31
CA CYS A 166 -20.70 -17.76 -0.45
C CYS A 166 -19.38 -18.47 -0.06
N ALA A 167 -18.40 -17.72 0.46
CA ALA A 167 -17.17 -18.34 0.94
C ALA A 167 -17.37 -18.78 2.39
N THR A 168 -17.48 -20.08 2.63
CA THR A 168 -17.40 -20.64 3.99
C THR A 168 -15.98 -20.40 4.51
N ILE A 169 -15.79 -19.29 5.25
CA ILE A 169 -14.55 -19.01 5.97
C ILE A 169 -14.67 -19.69 7.34
N PRO A 170 -13.81 -20.68 7.68
CA PRO A 170 -13.76 -21.21 9.04
C PRO A 170 -13.43 -20.07 10.02
N GLY A 171 -14.35 -19.75 10.92
CA GLY A 171 -14.14 -18.75 11.99
C GLY A 171 -14.89 -17.43 11.84
N ALA A 172 -15.54 -17.15 10.70
CA ALA A 172 -16.47 -16.02 10.59
C ALA A 172 -17.83 -16.42 11.16
N ARG A 173 -18.09 -16.14 12.45
CA ARG A 173 -19.44 -16.33 13.01
C ARG A 173 -20.41 -15.48 12.20
N HIS A 174 -21.53 -16.08 11.79
CA HIS A 174 -22.66 -15.37 11.21
C HIS A 174 -23.25 -14.41 12.24
N GLY A 175 -22.68 -13.21 12.33
CA GLY A 175 -23.36 -12.07 12.93
C GLY A 175 -24.39 -11.57 11.94
N LYS A 176 -25.67 -11.60 12.32
CA LYS A 176 -26.74 -10.90 11.61
C LYS A 176 -26.27 -9.48 11.31
N ALA A 177 -26.18 -9.12 10.03
CA ALA A 177 -26.10 -7.73 9.64
C ALA A 177 -27.42 -7.09 10.05
N ASP A 178 -27.39 -6.25 11.08
CA ASP A 178 -28.49 -5.36 11.39
C ASP A 178 -28.47 -4.25 10.33
N VAL A 179 -29.43 -4.33 9.41
CA VAL A 179 -29.67 -3.32 8.38
C VAL A 179 -30.58 -2.28 8.99
N THR A 180 -30.04 -1.33 9.76
CA THR A 180 -30.72 -0.06 10.01
C THR A 180 -29.71 1.09 10.20
N SER A 181 -29.89 2.13 9.38
CA SER A 181 -29.25 3.46 9.42
C SER A 181 -27.75 3.57 9.06
N SER A 182 -27.46 3.71 7.77
CA SER A 182 -26.30 4.46 7.28
C SER A 182 -26.67 5.13 5.95
N PRO A 183 -26.26 6.39 5.70
CA PRO A 183 -26.67 7.16 4.52
C PRO A 183 -26.10 6.53 3.23
N PRO A 184 -26.67 6.87 2.05
CA PRO A 184 -26.36 6.17 0.80
C PRO A 184 -24.87 6.20 0.48
N PHE A 185 -24.35 5.02 0.10
CA PHE A 185 -22.99 4.70 -0.30
C PHE A 185 -22.20 5.87 -0.91
N ALA A 186 -21.11 6.25 -0.25
CA ALA A 186 -20.02 6.96 -0.93
C ALA A 186 -19.38 6.01 -1.96
N PRO A 187 -19.07 6.47 -3.19
CA PRO A 187 -18.42 5.64 -4.19
C PRO A 187 -17.05 5.16 -3.70
N TRP A 188 -16.73 3.92 -4.02
CA TRP A 188 -15.53 3.16 -3.60
C TRP A 188 -14.19 3.82 -3.97
N THR A 189 -14.18 4.81 -4.86
CA THR A 189 -13.03 5.65 -5.19
C THR A 189 -12.54 6.51 -4.01
N SER A 190 -13.37 6.68 -2.98
CA SER A 190 -13.06 7.50 -1.80
C SER A 190 -11.80 7.05 -1.03
N ALA A 191 -11.45 5.75 -1.07
CA ALA A 191 -10.24 5.25 -0.43
C ALA A 191 -8.95 5.66 -1.17
N ILE A 192 -9.04 5.87 -2.49
CA ILE A 192 -7.94 6.37 -3.31
C ILE A 192 -7.82 7.91 -3.14
N SER A 193 -8.95 8.62 -3.05
CA SER A 193 -8.99 10.06 -2.81
C SER A 193 -8.50 10.50 -1.41
N ALA A 194 -8.45 9.59 -0.43
CA ALA A 194 -7.99 9.90 0.93
C ALA A 194 -6.51 10.34 1.00
N VAL A 195 -5.70 10.04 -0.04
CA VAL A 195 -4.29 10.47 -0.15
C VAL A 195 -4.14 11.99 -0.17
N SER A 196 -5.15 12.72 -0.65
CA SER A 196 -5.15 14.20 -0.65
C SER A 196 -5.30 14.81 0.76
N SER A 197 -5.81 14.05 1.74
CA SER A 197 -6.03 14.51 3.13
C SER A 197 -4.87 14.25 4.09
N LEU A 198 -3.93 13.37 3.73
CA LEU A 198 -2.79 13.00 4.58
C LEU A 198 -1.61 14.00 4.53
N ASN A 199 -1.68 15.02 3.68
CA ASN A 199 -0.66 16.09 3.60
C ASN A 199 -0.86 17.23 4.62
N GLN A 200 -1.83 17.12 5.53
CA GLN A 200 -1.97 18.06 6.65
C GLN A 200 -1.30 17.48 7.89
N VAL A 201 -0.03 17.85 8.12
CA VAL A 201 0.65 17.63 9.40
C VAL A 201 -0.05 18.49 10.45
N PRO A 202 -0.63 17.93 11.54
CA PRO A 202 -1.22 18.74 12.58
C PRO A 202 -0.12 19.50 13.34
N ASP A 203 -0.32 20.81 13.51
CA ASP A 203 0.52 21.68 14.33
C ASP A 203 0.43 21.24 15.81
N ILE A 204 1.51 20.63 16.29
CA ILE A 204 1.64 20.04 17.63
C ILE A 204 1.73 21.10 18.74
N SER A 205 1.63 22.39 18.41
CA SER A 205 1.70 23.49 19.38
C SER A 205 0.37 23.80 20.09
N ARG A 206 -0.74 23.09 19.76
CA ARG A 206 -2.07 23.33 20.33
C ARG A 206 -2.73 22.06 20.84
N GLY A 207 -3.28 22.12 22.06
CA GLY A 207 -4.12 21.05 22.60
C GLY A 207 -5.48 20.96 21.89
N PRO A 208 -6.29 19.93 22.20
CA PRO A 208 -7.57 19.63 21.52
C PRO A 208 -8.63 20.75 21.61
N ASN A 209 -8.40 21.79 22.42
CA ASN A 209 -9.27 22.95 22.57
C ASN A 209 -8.65 24.28 22.07
N GLY A 210 -7.54 24.23 21.32
CA GLY A 210 -6.98 25.43 20.67
C GLY A 210 -6.25 26.44 21.56
N THR A 211 -5.99 26.12 22.84
CA THR A 211 -5.24 26.99 23.75
C THR A 211 -3.72 26.89 23.53
N PRO A 212 -2.98 28.03 23.47
CA PRO A 212 -1.52 28.02 23.34
C PRO A 212 -0.85 27.52 24.62
N ILE A 213 0.12 26.60 24.47
CA ILE A 213 0.94 26.12 25.59
C ILE A 213 2.04 27.15 25.86
N SER A 214 1.79 28.08 26.78
CA SER A 214 2.83 28.94 27.34
C SER A 214 2.84 28.87 28.87
N LEU A 215 4.01 28.49 29.39
CA LEU A 215 4.60 28.86 30.68
C LEU A 215 3.73 28.69 31.95
N LEU A 216 3.86 27.51 32.57
CA LEU A 216 3.84 27.41 34.04
C LEU A 216 5.15 26.79 34.50
N SER A 217 5.96 27.67 35.10
CA SER A 217 7.26 27.40 35.66
C SER A 217 7.17 26.63 36.98
N SER A 218 8.22 25.86 37.25
CA SER A 218 8.87 25.75 38.57
C SER A 218 8.03 25.29 39.78
N SER A 219 7.74 24.00 39.91
CA SER A 219 7.65 23.33 41.23
C SER A 219 7.52 21.80 41.16
N ALA A 220 8.46 21.09 40.54
CA ALA A 220 8.52 19.62 40.67
C ALA A 220 9.94 19.08 40.50
N ARG A 221 10.93 19.76 41.09
CA ARG A 221 12.33 19.31 41.16
C ARG A 221 12.80 19.29 42.61
N ARG A 222 12.18 18.47 43.45
CA ARG A 222 12.78 18.02 44.71
C ARG A 222 11.98 16.85 45.31
N ARG A 223 12.73 15.84 45.78
CA ARG A 223 12.31 14.65 46.54
C ARG A 223 11.92 13.43 45.72
N ARG A 224 12.93 12.62 45.38
CA ARG A 224 13.10 11.23 45.88
C ARG A 224 14.41 10.64 45.36
N ARG A 225 15.49 10.92 46.11
CA ARG A 225 16.75 10.18 46.06
C ARG A 225 17.17 9.95 47.51
N ALA A 226 16.73 8.84 48.10
CA ALA A 226 17.32 8.22 49.30
C ALA A 226 16.54 6.95 49.67
N SER A 227 17.02 5.80 49.22
CA SER A 227 17.10 4.58 50.04
C SER A 227 17.93 3.54 49.27
N ARG A 228 19.25 3.64 49.45
CA ARG A 228 20.18 2.54 49.23
C ARG A 228 19.90 1.50 50.31
N GLN A 229 19.65 0.26 49.93
CA GLN A 229 19.99 -0.87 50.80
C GLN A 229 20.59 -1.98 49.93
N ARG A 230 21.81 -2.36 50.31
CA ARG A 230 22.66 -3.41 49.71
C ARG A 230 22.21 -4.77 50.25
N VAL A 231 22.18 -5.81 49.41
CA VAL A 231 22.59 -7.21 49.70
C VAL A 231 22.88 -7.84 48.32
N SER A 232 24.15 -7.93 47.88
CA SER A 232 25.08 -9.08 47.94
C SER A 232 24.71 -10.28 47.06
N CYS A 233 25.52 -10.51 46.01
CA CYS A 233 25.59 -11.74 45.21
C CYS A 233 26.52 -12.77 45.88
N ALA A 234 26.14 -14.06 45.88
CA ALA A 234 27.01 -15.21 45.66
C ALA A 234 26.19 -16.53 45.59
N PRO A 235 26.68 -17.59 44.92
CA PRO A 235 25.87 -18.68 44.37
C PRO A 235 25.87 -19.95 45.25
N LEU A 236 24.94 -20.88 44.99
CA LEU A 236 25.07 -22.28 45.42
C LEU A 236 24.99 -23.23 44.22
N ILE A 237 26.11 -23.90 43.97
CA ILE A 237 26.22 -25.19 43.26
C ILE A 237 26.39 -26.26 44.33
N THR A 238 25.65 -27.38 44.26
CA THR A 238 25.97 -28.79 44.65
C THR A 238 24.68 -29.59 44.35
N ALA A 239 24.56 -30.40 43.30
CA ALA A 239 25.04 -31.78 43.07
C ALA A 239 24.36 -32.90 43.89
N ALA A 240 23.80 -33.86 43.14
CA ALA A 240 23.78 -35.32 43.33
C ALA A 240 22.56 -36.06 43.94
N ALA A 241 22.21 -37.13 43.19
CA ALA A 241 21.70 -38.45 43.57
C ALA A 241 20.18 -38.67 43.70
N GLY A 242 19.67 -39.56 42.84
CA GLY A 242 18.31 -40.08 42.75
C GLY A 242 18.02 -40.59 41.36
#